data_AF-A0A1H6U291-F1
#
_entry.id   AF-A0A1H6U291-F1
#
_cell.length_a   1.000
_cell.length_b   1.000
_cell.length_c   1.000
_cell.angle_alpha   90.00
_cell.angle_beta   90.00
_cell.angle_gamma   90.00
#
_symmetry.space_group_name_H-M   'P 1'
#
loop_
_entity.id
_entity.type
_entity.pdbx_description
1 polymer ?
#
loop_
_entity_poly.entity_id
_entity_poly.type
_entity_poly.pdbx_seq_one_letter_code
_entity_poly.pdbx_strand_id
1 'polypeptide(L)'
;MRTNWRWLAWQVGLPLGGPIILSALFVLFWWTLNGTFQPRWDVVLDITPWALTFYALTLIATALRELWPRYVEHPALFIWLAILAGIIIVYYAFMVIVRHQKAFVPAPSVYIVTAILLCASIYVCHQADNRSR
;
A
#
# COMPACT_ATOMS: atom_id res chain seq x y z
N MET A 1 16.91 -26.18 13.40
CA MET A 1 16.56 -24.81 12.96
C MET A 1 15.35 -24.35 13.75
N ARG A 2 15.47 -23.30 14.58
CA ARG A 2 14.30 -22.74 15.28
C ARG A 2 13.50 -21.95 14.26
N THR A 3 12.34 -22.45 13.83
CA THR A 3 11.42 -21.74 12.95
C THR A 3 11.03 -20.44 13.63
N ASN A 4 11.48 -19.31 13.08
CA ASN A 4 11.26 -18.01 13.69
C ASN A 4 9.83 -17.56 13.35
N TRP A 5 8.84 -18.01 14.12
CA TRP A 5 7.43 -17.73 13.91
C TRP A 5 7.11 -16.23 13.77
N ARG A 6 7.93 -15.34 14.36
CA ARG A 6 7.85 -13.89 14.16
C ARG A 6 8.12 -13.49 12.71
N TRP A 7 9.08 -14.14 12.05
CA TRP A 7 9.38 -13.91 10.63
C TRP A 7 8.21 -14.36 9.76
N LEU A 8 7.63 -15.54 10.04
CA LEU A 8 6.49 -16.05 9.29
C LEU A 8 5.26 -15.14 9.45
N ALA A 9 4.97 -14.68 10.67
CA ALA A 9 3.89 -13.75 10.93
C ALA A 9 4.08 -12.41 10.18
N TRP A 10 5.31 -11.94 10.05
CA TRP A 10 5.59 -10.66 9.39
C TRP A 10 5.63 -10.77 7.86
N GLN A 11 6.17 -11.85 7.32
CA GLN A 11 6.29 -12.07 5.87
C GLN A 11 5.04 -12.67 5.24
N VAL A 12 4.20 -13.36 6.00
CA VAL A 12 2.97 -14.00 5.50
C VAL A 12 1.72 -13.32 6.03
N GLY A 13 1.69 -13.04 7.34
CA GLY A 13 0.53 -12.41 7.97
C GLY A 13 0.32 -10.97 7.52
N LEU A 14 1.37 -10.16 7.40
CA LEU A 14 1.25 -8.76 6.96
C LEU A 14 0.80 -8.64 5.50
N PRO A 15 1.36 -9.39 4.52
CA PRO A 15 0.90 -9.30 3.13
C PRO A 15 -0.49 -9.86 2.88
N LEU A 16 -0.93 -10.85 3.66
CA LEU A 16 -2.29 -11.39 3.55
C LEU A 16 -3.32 -10.54 4.30
N GLY A 17 -3.02 -10.15 5.54
CA GLY A 17 -3.96 -9.43 6.41
C GLY A 17 -3.94 -7.92 6.20
N GLY A 18 -2.79 -7.34 5.85
CA GLY A 18 -2.62 -5.90 5.69
C GLY A 18 -3.54 -5.26 4.66
N PRO A 19 -3.67 -5.80 3.43
CA PRO A 19 -4.63 -5.30 2.45
C PRO A 19 -6.07 -5.37 2.96
N ILE A 20 -6.44 -6.47 3.64
CA ILE A 20 -7.80 -6.65 4.17
C ILE A 20 -8.10 -5.59 5.24
N ILE A 21 -7.16 -5.38 6.17
CA ILE A 21 -7.29 -4.39 7.24
C ILE A 21 -7.41 -2.98 6.65
N LEU A 22 -6.52 -2.59 5.73
CA LEU A 22 -6.57 -1.29 5.06
C LEU A 22 -7.87 -1.10 4.27
N SER A 23 -8.30 -2.11 3.53
CA SER A 23 -9.58 -2.09 2.80
C SER A 23 -10.75 -1.88 3.75
N ALA A 24 -10.80 -2.63 4.85
CA ALA A 24 -11.84 -2.49 5.86
C ALA A 24 -11.84 -1.10 6.49
N LEU A 25 -10.66 -0.54 6.81
CA LEU A 25 -10.54 0.82 7.35
C LEU A 25 -11.07 1.87 6.37
N PHE A 26 -10.70 1.82 5.09
CA PHE A 26 -11.19 2.78 4.09
C PHE A 26 -12.69 2.64 3.84
N VAL A 27 -13.21 1.41 3.79
CA VAL A 27 -14.64 1.15 3.61
C VAL A 27 -15.45 1.64 4.80
N LEU A 28 -15.00 1.36 6.03
CA LEU A 28 -15.66 1.85 7.24
C LEU A 28 -15.60 3.37 7.33
N PHE A 29 -14.44 3.97 7.07
CA PHE A 29 -14.28 5.43 7.05
C PHE A 29 -15.21 6.06 6.00
N TRP A 30 -15.22 5.54 4.78
CA TRP A 30 -16.09 6.05 3.72
C TRP A 30 -17.57 5.86 4.03
N TRP A 31 -17.95 4.74 4.65
CA TRP A 31 -19.33 4.49 5.07
C TRP A 31 -19.80 5.50 6.13
N THR A 32 -18.93 5.90 7.07
CA THR A 32 -19.27 6.95 8.03
C THR A 32 -19.46 8.32 7.39
N LEU A 33 -18.78 8.60 6.25
CA LEU A 33 -18.90 9.84 5.50
C LEU A 33 -20.06 9.83 4.50
N ASN A 34 -20.48 8.66 4.02
CA ASN A 34 -21.52 8.50 3.01
C ASN A 34 -22.53 7.43 3.42
N GLY A 35 -23.65 7.86 4.02
CA GLY A 35 -24.70 6.96 4.51
C GLY A 35 -25.45 6.17 3.42
N THR A 36 -25.26 6.49 2.14
CA THR A 36 -25.84 5.72 1.00
C THR A 36 -24.91 4.65 0.45
N PHE A 37 -23.64 4.65 0.88
CA PHE A 37 -22.68 3.64 0.51
C PHE A 37 -23.05 2.30 1.17
N GLN A 38 -23.09 1.23 0.38
CA GLN A 38 -23.32 -0.13 0.87
C GLN A 38 -22.01 -0.93 0.79
N PRO A 39 -21.32 -1.14 1.93
CA PRO A 39 -20.14 -1.97 2.01
C PRO A 39 -20.39 -3.37 1.46
N ARG A 40 -19.46 -3.85 0.63
CA ARG A 40 -19.49 -5.15 -0.01
C ARG A 40 -18.31 -5.94 0.52
N TRP A 41 -18.54 -6.82 1.48
CA TRP A 41 -17.47 -7.56 2.15
C TRP A 41 -16.72 -8.50 1.21
N ASP A 42 -17.35 -8.95 0.12
CA ASP A 42 -16.70 -9.66 -0.99
C ASP A 42 -15.60 -8.82 -1.65
N VAL A 43 -15.81 -7.50 -1.76
CA VAL A 43 -14.80 -6.56 -2.31
C VAL A 43 -13.68 -6.28 -1.30
N VAL A 44 -14.02 -6.19 -0.01
CA VAL A 44 -13.04 -5.98 1.07
C VAL A 44 -12.06 -7.14 1.19
N LEU A 45 -12.56 -8.36 1.00
CA LEU A 45 -11.76 -9.59 1.09
C LEU A 45 -11.05 -9.94 -0.23
N ASP A 46 -11.36 -9.26 -1.34
CA ASP A 46 -10.70 -9.50 -2.61
C ASP A 46 -9.34 -8.77 -2.69
N ILE A 47 -8.29 -9.56 -2.47
CA ILE A 47 -6.89 -9.15 -2.41
C ILE A 47 -6.31 -8.88 -3.82
N THR A 48 -6.97 -9.37 -4.87
CA THR A 48 -6.33 -9.74 -6.14
C THR A 48 -5.94 -8.58 -7.09
N PRO A 49 -6.48 -7.36 -7.03
CA PRO A 49 -5.95 -6.27 -7.88
C PRO A 49 -4.95 -5.33 -7.19
N TRP A 50 -4.79 -5.38 -5.87
CA TRP A 50 -4.06 -4.33 -5.11
C TRP A 50 -3.07 -4.86 -4.08
N ALA A 51 -2.77 -6.15 -4.14
CA ALA A 51 -1.60 -6.70 -3.50
C ALA A 51 -0.31 -5.96 -3.92
N LEU A 52 -0.22 -5.48 -5.17
CA LEU A 52 0.93 -4.71 -5.66
C LEU A 52 1.05 -3.31 -5.04
N THR A 53 -0.05 -2.60 -4.85
CA THR A 53 -0.06 -1.29 -4.17
C THR A 53 0.23 -1.47 -2.68
N PHE A 54 -0.31 -2.51 -2.04
CA PHE A 54 0.09 -2.85 -0.67
C PHE A 54 1.57 -3.21 -0.57
N TYR A 55 2.09 -4.02 -1.51
CA TYR A 55 3.50 -4.36 -1.57
C TYR A 55 4.38 -3.11 -1.72
N ALA A 56 4.01 -2.17 -2.58
CA ALA A 56 4.69 -0.89 -2.71
C ALA A 56 4.71 -0.10 -1.38
N LEU A 57 3.60 -0.10 -0.62
CA LEU A 57 3.57 0.50 0.72
C LEU A 57 4.51 -0.22 1.70
N THR A 58 4.58 -1.55 1.68
CA THR A 58 5.51 -2.29 2.55
C THR A 58 6.98 -2.02 2.21
N LEU A 59 7.32 -1.88 0.92
CA LEU A 59 8.65 -1.49 0.48
C LEU A 59 9.01 -0.09 0.99
N ILE A 60 8.12 0.88 0.79
CA ILE A 60 8.34 2.26 1.24
C ILE A 60 8.44 2.34 2.77
N ALA A 61 7.59 1.61 3.50
CA ALA A 61 7.65 1.57 4.96
C ALA A 61 8.97 0.99 5.47
N THR A 62 9.50 -0.03 4.78
CA THR A 62 10.81 -0.61 5.11
C THR A 62 11.93 0.39 4.83
N ALA A 63 11.94 1.03 3.66
CA ALA A 63 12.91 2.06 3.30
C ALA A 63 12.87 3.26 4.25
N LEU A 64 11.67 3.72 4.64
CA LEU A 64 11.50 4.81 5.62
C LEU A 64 12.06 4.43 6.98
N ARG A 65 11.82 3.19 7.44
CA ARG A 65 12.35 2.70 8.72
C ARG A 65 13.87 2.66 8.72
N GLU A 66 14.49 2.26 7.63
CA GLU A 66 15.95 2.19 7.50
C GLU A 66 16.57 3.59 7.38
N LEU A 67 15.93 4.50 6.65
CA LEU A 67 16.37 5.90 6.54
C LEU A 67 16.09 6.74 7.79
N TRP A 68 15.13 6.33 8.64
CA TRP A 68 14.69 7.12 9.79
C TRP A 68 15.84 7.64 10.68
N PRO A 69 16.85 6.83 11.05
CA PRO A 69 17.97 7.31 11.87
C PRO A 69 18.86 8.34 11.17
N ARG A 70 18.86 8.38 9.83
CA ARG A 70 19.69 9.28 9.00
C ARG A 70 18.85 10.33 8.26
N TYR A 71 17.63 10.62 8.71
CA TYR A 71 16.72 11.52 8.00
C TYR A 71 17.29 12.93 7.80
N VAL A 72 18.15 13.39 8.73
CA VAL A 72 18.81 14.71 8.69
C VAL A 72 19.82 14.78 7.54
N GLU A 73 20.47 13.67 7.20
CA GLU A 73 21.47 13.59 6.12
C GLU A 73 20.81 13.56 4.75
N HIS A 74 19.59 12.99 4.66
CA HIS A 74 18.87 12.80 3.40
C HIS A 74 17.39 13.24 3.47
N PRO A 75 17.09 14.51 3.83
CA PRO A 75 15.72 14.96 4.08
C PRO A 75 14.85 14.92 2.81
N ALA A 76 15.43 15.22 1.65
CA ALA A 76 14.71 15.16 0.38
C ALA A 76 14.22 13.73 0.05
N LEU A 77 15.04 12.72 0.33
CA LEU A 77 14.69 11.33 0.04
C LEU A 77 13.58 10.82 0.97
N PHE A 78 13.65 11.23 2.24
CA PHE A 78 12.60 10.96 3.22
C PHE A 78 11.26 11.58 2.78
N ILE A 79 11.28 12.85 2.35
CA ILE A 79 10.08 13.54 1.84
C ILE A 79 9.53 12.83 0.61
N TRP A 80 10.37 12.43 -0.34
CA TRP A 80 9.93 11.71 -1.54
C TRP A 80 9.28 10.37 -1.21
N LEU A 81 9.84 9.60 -0.29
CA LEU A 81 9.24 8.35 0.20
C LEU A 81 7.88 8.60 0.86
N ALA A 82 7.77 9.64 1.69
CA ALA A 82 6.51 10.00 2.35
C ALA A 82 5.44 10.44 1.34
N ILE A 83 5.80 11.27 0.34
CA ILE A 83 4.89 11.68 -0.73
C ILE A 83 4.42 10.48 -1.54
N LEU A 84 5.34 9.59 -1.93
CA LEU A 84 5.02 8.41 -2.71
C LEU A 84 4.10 7.45 -1.93
N ALA A 85 4.35 7.24 -0.64
CA ALA A 85 3.46 6.50 0.24
C ALA A 85 2.05 7.12 0.26
N GLY A 86 1.95 8.45 0.41
CA GLY A 86 0.68 9.16 0.39
C GLY A 86 -0.09 8.96 -0.91
N ILE A 87 0.58 9.09 -2.07
CA ILE A 87 -0.03 8.85 -3.39
C ILE A 87 -0.57 7.43 -3.49
N ILE A 88 0.21 6.42 -3.07
CA ILE A 88 -0.23 5.02 -3.13
C ILE A 88 -1.39 4.75 -2.18
N ILE A 89 -1.39 5.34 -0.97
CA ILE A 89 -2.49 5.23 0.00
C ILE A 89 -3.78 5.81 -0.60
N VAL A 90 -3.71 7.01 -1.17
CA VAL A 90 -4.88 7.66 -1.80
C VAL A 90 -5.39 6.84 -2.97
N TYR A 91 -4.48 6.37 -3.84
CA TYR A 91 -4.83 5.51 -4.97
C TYR A 91 -5.49 4.21 -4.51
N TYR A 92 -4.93 3.56 -3.48
CA TYR A 92 -5.48 2.35 -2.88
C TYR A 92 -6.90 2.59 -2.35
N ALA A 93 -7.09 3.65 -1.54
CA ALA A 93 -8.39 4.00 -0.99
C ALA A 93 -9.44 4.26 -2.08
N PHE A 94 -9.06 5.04 -3.11
CA PHE A 94 -9.92 5.30 -4.26
C PHE A 94 -10.34 4.00 -4.95
N MET A 95 -9.39 3.13 -5.24
CA MET A 95 -9.65 1.85 -5.91
C MET A 95 -10.57 0.94 -5.11
N VAL A 96 -10.37 0.85 -3.78
CA VAL A 96 -11.26 0.09 -2.88
C VAL A 96 -12.69 0.65 -2.91
N ILE A 97 -12.85 1.97 -2.79
CA ILE A 97 -14.17 2.62 -2.74
C ILE A 97 -14.91 2.46 -4.07
N VAL A 98 -14.26 2.79 -5.19
CA VAL A 98 -14.90 2.77 -6.52
C VAL A 98 -15.37 1.37 -6.88
N ARG A 99 -14.66 0.34 -6.45
CA ARG A 99 -15.03 -1.05 -6.73
C ARG A 99 -16.33 -1.53 -6.08
N HIS A 100 -16.80 -0.84 -5.05
CA HIS A 100 -18.08 -1.15 -4.45
C HIS A 100 -19.24 -0.80 -5.39
N GLN A 101 -19.00 0.02 -6.42
CA GLN A 101 -19.95 0.25 -7.51
C GLN A 101 -20.09 -1.02 -8.34
N LYS A 102 -21.32 -1.54 -8.45
CA LYS A 102 -21.61 -2.79 -9.18
C LYS A 102 -21.22 -2.78 -10.66
N ALA A 103 -21.13 -1.59 -11.26
CA ALA A 103 -20.76 -1.39 -12.65
C ALA A 103 -19.24 -1.26 -12.88
N PHE A 104 -18.42 -1.34 -11.83
CA PHE A 104 -16.98 -1.17 -11.98
C PHE A 104 -16.35 -2.34 -12.72
N VAL A 105 -15.79 -2.05 -13.90
CA VAL A 105 -14.91 -2.95 -14.64
C VAL A 105 -13.51 -2.33 -14.61
N PRO A 106 -12.48 -3.04 -14.11
CA PRO A 106 -11.13 -2.48 -14.04
C PRO A 106 -10.61 -2.19 -15.45
N ALA A 107 -10.47 -0.90 -15.76
CA ALA A 107 -9.92 -0.45 -17.03
C ALA A 107 -8.41 -0.73 -17.10
N PRO A 108 -7.83 -0.91 -18.30
CA PRO A 108 -6.39 -1.07 -18.49
C PRO A 108 -5.53 0.01 -17.81
N SER A 109 -6.05 1.24 -17.71
CA SER A 109 -5.39 2.36 -17.03
C SER A 109 -5.07 2.08 -15.56
N VAL A 110 -5.89 1.28 -14.86
CA VAL A 110 -5.65 0.88 -13.46
C VAL A 110 -4.35 0.09 -13.34
N TYR A 111 -4.14 -0.87 -14.23
CA TYR A 111 -2.95 -1.71 -14.25
C TYR A 111 -1.70 -0.90 -14.60
N ILE A 112 -1.81 0.03 -15.55
CA ILE A 112 -0.71 0.92 -15.95
C ILE A 112 -0.29 1.81 -14.78
N VAL A 113 -1.24 2.47 -14.11
CA VAL A 113 -0.95 3.33 -12.94
C VAL A 113 -0.31 2.51 -11.82
N THR A 114 -0.84 1.32 -11.53
CA THR A 114 -0.28 0.41 -10.53
C THR A 114 1.17 0.02 -10.84
N ALA A 115 1.46 -0.30 -12.10
CA ALA A 115 2.82 -0.63 -12.55
C ALA A 115 3.78 0.56 -12.43
N ILE A 116 3.34 1.76 -12.81
CA ILE A 116 4.14 2.99 -12.66
C ILE A 116 4.47 3.26 -11.20
N LEU A 117 3.47 3.18 -10.31
CA LEU A 117 3.65 3.38 -8.87
C LEU A 117 4.61 2.34 -8.28
N LEU A 118 4.51 1.09 -8.71
CA LEU A 118 5.41 0.03 -8.29
C LEU A 118 6.86 0.30 -8.73
N CYS A 119 7.08 0.61 -10.01
CA CYS A 119 8.41 0.93 -10.54
C CYS A 119 9.03 2.15 -9.85
N ALA A 120 8.24 3.20 -9.62
CA ALA A 120 8.67 4.38 -8.88
C ALA A 120 9.06 4.02 -7.43
N SER A 121 8.27 3.17 -6.77
CA SER A 121 8.55 2.71 -5.40
C SER A 121 9.85 1.93 -5.32
N ILE A 122 10.05 0.99 -6.25
CA ILE A 122 11.29 0.21 -6.36
C ILE A 122 12.48 1.14 -6.56
N TYR A 123 12.39 2.09 -7.49
CA TYR A 123 13.47 3.03 -7.79
C TYR A 123 13.84 3.88 -6.57
N VAL A 124 12.86 4.51 -5.90
CA VAL A 124 13.13 5.36 -4.74
C VAL A 124 13.64 4.55 -3.55
N CYS A 125 13.10 3.35 -3.31
CA CYS A 125 13.59 2.47 -2.24
C CYS A 125 15.01 1.96 -2.52
N HIS A 126 15.37 1.69 -3.77
CA HIS A 126 16.74 1.33 -4.13
C HIS A 126 17.73 2.48 -3.90
N GLN A 127 17.32 3.72 -4.23
CA GLN A 127 18.12 4.90 -3.91
C GLN A 127 18.26 5.11 -2.39
N ALA A 128 17.24 4.75 -1.61
CA ALA A 128 17.28 4.74 -0.15
C ALA A 128 18.30 3.75 0.39
N ASP A 129 18.26 2.47 -0.03
CA ASP A 129 19.23 1.46 0.42
C ASP A 129 20.67 1.89 0.12
N ASN A 130 20.94 2.37 -1.10
CA ASN A 130 22.29 2.79 -1.51
C ASN A 130 22.86 3.95 -0.69
N ARG A 131 22.01 4.79 -0.09
CA ARG A 131 22.42 5.91 0.76
C ARG A 131 22.37 5.60 2.25
N SER A 132 21.73 4.49 2.62
CA SER A 132 21.62 4.03 4.00
C SER A 132 22.81 3.17 4.45
N ARG A 133 23.64 2.73 3.51
CA ARG A 133 24.94 2.09 3.76
C ARG A 133 25.97 3.18 3.97
#